data_AF-A0A6I8UAA6-F1
#
_entry.id   AF-A0A6I8UAA6-F1
#
_cell.length_a   1.000
_cell.length_b   1.000
_cell.length_c   1.000
_cell.angle_alpha   90.00
_cell.angle_beta   90.00
_cell.angle_gamma   90.00
#
_symmetry.space_group_name_H-M   'P 1'
#
loop_
_entity.id
_entity.type
_entity.pdbx_description
1 polymer ?
#
loop_
_entity_poly.entity_id
_entity_poly.type
_entity_poly.pdbx_seq_one_letter_code
_entity_poly.pdbx_strand_id
1 'polypeptide(L)'
;MSSLPRGFGRFLTPGSELNNELSQKIAVFDAMTIEREELDNDISLLRKQQADTEDRLAEALAEDEFQSFLSGQQVVAQSYTDLENIINQQIGSIVDKLAAKYERIVYLDSDLRKLKESIEKGVAAANAQLTSSASM
;
A
#
# COMPACT_ATOMS: atom_id res chain seq x y z
N MET A 1 23.03 16.16 14.82
CA MET A 1 23.50 15.69 13.50
C MET A 1 22.38 14.86 12.91
N SER A 2 21.75 15.34 11.85
CA SER A 2 20.66 14.65 11.16
C SER A 2 21.21 13.36 10.57
N SER A 3 20.82 12.21 11.14
CA SER A 3 21.13 10.93 10.52
C SER A 3 20.38 10.85 9.20
N LEU A 4 21.11 10.72 8.10
CA LEU A 4 20.51 10.42 6.80
C LEU A 4 19.66 9.16 6.89
N PRO A 5 18.52 9.12 6.19
CA PRO A 5 17.70 7.93 6.11
C PRO A 5 18.45 6.71 5.58
N ARG A 6 17.99 5.54 6.01
CA ARG A 6 18.58 4.24 5.67
C ARG A 6 18.69 4.10 4.16
N GLY A 7 19.92 4.12 3.64
CA GLY A 7 20.22 3.81 2.25
C GLY A 7 20.94 4.93 1.50
N PHE A 8 20.73 6.20 1.85
CA PHE A 8 21.40 7.32 1.15
C PHE A 8 22.69 7.77 1.83
N GLY A 9 22.80 7.60 3.14
CA GLY A 9 24.00 8.00 3.90
C GLY A 9 25.30 7.34 3.43
N ARG A 10 25.22 6.14 2.83
CA ARG A 10 26.39 5.44 2.26
C ARG A 10 26.94 6.07 0.98
N PHE A 11 26.14 6.91 0.30
CA PHE A 11 26.52 7.51 -0.97
C PHE A 11 27.13 8.91 -0.81
N LEU A 12 27.13 9.47 0.39
CA LEU A 12 27.76 10.76 0.67
C LEU A 12 29.22 10.57 1.06
N THR A 13 30.10 11.30 0.38
CA THR A 13 31.51 11.36 0.76
C THR A 13 31.63 12.03 2.13
N PRO A 14 32.46 11.51 3.06
CA PRO A 14 32.68 12.16 4.36
C PRO A 14 33.02 13.65 4.20
N GLY A 15 32.33 14.50 4.96
CA GLY A 15 32.47 15.97 4.87
C GLY A 15 31.52 16.64 3.88
N SER A 16 30.74 15.89 3.08
CA SER A 16 29.73 16.47 2.18
C SER A 16 28.52 16.94 2.98
N GLU A 17 28.20 18.22 2.89
CA GLU A 17 26.99 18.79 3.47
C GLU A 17 25.81 18.61 2.51
N LEU A 18 24.70 18.09 3.02
CA LEU A 18 23.44 18.11 2.31
C LEU A 18 22.90 19.53 2.29
N ASN A 19 22.58 20.03 1.10
CA ASN A 19 21.80 21.26 1.02
C ASN A 19 20.35 21.01 1.52
N ASN A 20 19.64 22.09 1.83
CA ASN A 20 18.27 22.03 2.36
C ASN A 20 17.31 21.33 1.39
N GLU A 21 17.45 21.55 0.08
CA GLU A 21 16.58 20.95 -0.93
C GLU A 21 16.73 19.41 -0.96
N LEU A 22 17.96 18.91 -0.95
CA LEU A 22 18.24 17.48 -0.95
C LEU A 22 17.79 16.84 0.36
N SER A 23 17.97 17.52 1.48
CA SER A 23 17.45 17.07 2.79
C SER A 23 15.92 16.95 2.81
N GLN A 24 15.22 17.91 2.21
CA GLN A 24 13.75 17.86 2.09
C GLN A 24 13.30 16.73 1.19
N LYS A 25 13.93 16.54 0.02
CA LYS A 25 13.61 15.43 -0.90
C LYS A 25 13.76 14.08 -0.23
N ILE A 26 14.82 13.92 0.55
CA ILE A 26 15.10 12.71 1.33
C ILE A 26 14.01 12.48 2.40
N ALA A 27 13.60 13.51 3.14
CA ALA A 27 12.52 13.39 4.12
C ALA A 27 11.16 13.02 3.47
N VAL A 28 10.86 13.59 2.30
CA VAL A 28 9.65 13.24 1.52
C VAL A 28 9.71 11.79 1.06
N PHE A 29 10.88 11.33 0.59
CA PHE A 29 11.06 9.95 0.16
C PHE A 29 10.79 8.94 1.28
N ASP A 30 11.26 9.23 2.49
CA ASP A 30 10.98 8.39 3.66
C ASP A 30 9.50 8.35 4.01
N ALA A 31 8.85 9.52 4.06
CA ALA A 31 7.43 9.61 4.37
C ALA A 31 6.59 8.82 3.35
N MET A 32 6.92 8.92 2.06
CA MET A 32 6.27 8.15 1.00
C MET A 32 6.55 6.65 1.08
N THR A 33 7.75 6.25 1.54
CA THR A 33 8.09 4.84 1.74
C THR A 33 7.27 4.25 2.89
N ILE A 34 7.09 5.00 3.97
CA ILE A 34 6.21 4.62 5.09
C ILE A 34 4.76 4.50 4.61
N GLU A 35 4.25 5.49 3.88
CA GLU A 35 2.90 5.44 3.30
C GLU A 35 2.70 4.18 2.44
N ARG A 36 3.71 3.82 1.64
CA ARG A 36 3.69 2.60 0.82
C ARG A 36 3.56 1.36 1.71
N GLU A 37 4.39 1.24 2.74
CA GLU A 37 4.34 0.10 3.67
C GLU A 37 2.99 -0.01 4.39
N GLU A 38 2.39 1.13 4.77
CA GLU A 38 1.04 1.18 5.35
C GLU A 38 -0.03 0.68 4.37
N LEU A 39 0.07 1.06 3.08
CA LEU A 39 -0.84 0.57 2.04
C LEU A 39 -0.78 -0.96 1.86
N ASP A 40 0.41 -1.56 1.93
CA ASP A 40 0.58 -3.02 1.86
C ASP A 40 -0.10 -3.73 3.04
N ASN A 41 0.04 -3.17 4.25
CA ASN A 41 -0.61 -3.70 5.45
C ASN A 41 -2.14 -3.61 5.34
N ASP A 42 -2.65 -2.46 4.89
CA ASP A 42 -4.07 -2.24 4.68
C ASP A 42 -4.67 -3.19 3.63
N ILE A 43 -3.96 -3.40 2.52
CA ILE A 43 -4.35 -4.37 1.48
C ILE A 43 -4.42 -5.78 2.07
N SER A 44 -3.42 -6.17 2.86
CA SER A 44 -3.38 -7.48 3.51
C SER A 44 -4.59 -7.68 4.44
N LEU A 45 -4.96 -6.64 5.21
CA LEU A 45 -6.13 -6.66 6.06
C LEU A 45 -7.44 -6.76 5.25
N LEU A 46 -7.58 -5.97 4.19
CA LEU A 46 -8.77 -6.01 3.33
C LEU A 46 -8.93 -7.35 2.62
N ARG A 47 -7.83 -7.97 2.16
CA ARG A 47 -7.86 -9.31 1.56
C ARG A 47 -8.28 -10.37 2.57
N LYS A 48 -7.84 -10.25 3.82
CA LYS A 48 -8.33 -11.13 4.88
C LYS A 48 -9.83 -10.93 5.13
N GLN A 49 -10.29 -9.67 5.22
CA GLN A 49 -11.72 -9.37 5.38
C GLN A 49 -12.57 -9.89 4.22
N GLN A 50 -12.05 -9.81 2.99
CA GLN A 50 -12.69 -10.38 1.82
C GLN A 50 -12.86 -11.89 1.98
N ALA A 51 -11.78 -12.62 2.27
CA ALA A 51 -11.83 -14.07 2.47
C ALA A 51 -12.80 -14.47 3.60
N ASP A 52 -12.69 -13.81 4.76
CA ASP A 52 -13.58 -14.06 5.91
C ASP A 52 -15.07 -13.81 5.55
N THR A 53 -15.35 -12.88 4.63
CA THR A 53 -16.73 -12.57 4.18
C THR A 53 -17.23 -13.59 3.16
N GLU A 54 -16.37 -14.02 2.23
CA GLU A 54 -16.65 -15.06 1.25
C GLU A 54 -16.89 -16.42 1.93
N ASP A 55 -16.10 -16.77 2.94
CA ASP A 55 -16.27 -18.00 3.73
C ASP A 55 -17.62 -18.00 4.46
N ARG A 56 -18.00 -16.89 5.10
CA ARG A 56 -19.32 -16.76 5.76
C ARG A 56 -20.49 -16.87 4.79
N LEU A 57 -20.34 -16.33 3.57
CA LEU A 57 -21.34 -16.50 2.54
C LEU A 57 -21.51 -17.97 2.19
N ALA A 58 -20.40 -18.66 1.93
CA ALA A 58 -20.41 -20.07 1.59
C ALA A 58 -21.04 -20.92 2.72
N GLU A 59 -20.70 -20.66 3.98
CA GLU A 59 -21.29 -21.33 5.14
C GLU A 59 -22.80 -21.07 5.25
N ALA A 60 -23.24 -19.81 5.10
CA ALA A 60 -24.66 -19.46 5.18
C ALA A 60 -25.49 -20.10 4.06
N LEU A 61 -24.94 -20.15 2.85
CA LEU A 61 -25.57 -20.81 1.70
C LEU A 61 -25.65 -22.33 1.90
N ALA A 62 -24.59 -22.95 2.42
CA ALA A 62 -24.55 -24.39 2.67
C ALA A 62 -25.49 -24.83 3.80
N GLU A 63 -25.54 -24.07 4.90
CA GLU A 63 -26.47 -24.35 6.01
C GLU A 63 -27.93 -24.24 5.56
N ASP A 64 -28.26 -23.22 4.75
CA ASP A 64 -29.61 -23.05 4.25
C ASP A 64 -30.02 -24.17 3.27
N GLU A 65 -29.12 -24.59 2.37
CA GLU A 65 -29.34 -25.76 1.50
C GLU A 65 -29.60 -27.03 2.32
N PHE A 66 -28.83 -27.23 3.39
CA PHE A 66 -29.01 -28.34 4.31
C PHE A 66 -30.36 -28.28 5.04
N GLN A 67 -30.77 -27.12 5.54
CA GLN A 67 -32.08 -26.95 6.21
C GLN A 67 -33.26 -27.14 5.25
N SER A 68 -33.14 -26.71 3.99
CA SER A 68 -34.14 -27.00 2.94
C SER A 68 -34.32 -28.50 2.74
N PHE A 69 -33.21 -29.22 2.64
CA PHE A 69 -33.22 -30.66 2.47
C PHE A 69 -33.91 -31.37 3.65
N LEU A 70 -33.64 -30.93 4.89
CA LEU A 70 -34.25 -31.50 6.10
C LEU A 70 -35.74 -31.21 6.24
N SER A 71 -36.18 -30.00 5.89
CA SER A 71 -37.57 -29.56 6.06
C SER A 71 -38.51 -30.07 4.96
N GLY A 72 -37.96 -30.58 3.84
CA GLY A 72 -38.74 -30.93 2.65
C GLY A 72 -39.46 -29.72 2.03
N GLN A 73 -39.09 -28.51 2.46
CA GLN A 73 -39.72 -27.25 2.13
C GLN A 73 -38.82 -26.53 1.13
N GLN A 74 -39.42 -26.04 0.03
CA GLN A 74 -38.74 -25.14 -0.89
C GLN A 74 -38.40 -23.86 -0.11
N VAL A 75 -37.12 -23.53 0.00
CA VAL A 75 -36.63 -22.31 0.65
C VAL A 75 -37.38 -21.09 0.12
N VAL A 76 -37.77 -20.19 1.02
CA VAL A 76 -38.40 -18.92 0.65
C VAL A 76 -37.37 -18.04 -0.06
N ALA A 77 -37.40 -18.02 -1.40
CA ALA A 77 -36.46 -17.32 -2.28
C ALA A 77 -36.24 -15.83 -1.96
N GLN A 78 -37.19 -15.18 -1.28
CA GLN A 78 -37.08 -13.77 -0.88
C GLN A 78 -35.93 -13.54 0.13
N SER A 79 -35.75 -14.46 1.10
CA SER A 79 -34.72 -14.37 2.15
C SER A 79 -33.31 -14.52 1.58
N TYR A 80 -33.15 -15.41 0.58
CA TYR A 80 -31.90 -15.66 -0.13
C TYR A 80 -31.38 -14.40 -0.82
N THR A 81 -32.29 -13.73 -1.52
CA THR A 81 -31.98 -12.54 -2.31
C THR A 81 -31.45 -11.42 -1.42
N ASP A 82 -32.01 -11.23 -0.22
CA ASP A 82 -31.61 -10.15 0.69
C ASP A 82 -30.24 -10.41 1.34
N LEU A 83 -29.96 -11.64 1.80
CA LEU A 83 -28.67 -11.98 2.39
C LEU A 83 -27.54 -11.93 1.36
N GLU A 84 -27.78 -12.53 0.19
CA GLU A 84 -26.83 -12.52 -0.93
C GLU A 84 -26.55 -11.07 -1.39
N ASN A 85 -27.58 -10.23 -1.48
CA ASN A 85 -27.40 -8.81 -1.83
C ASN A 85 -26.58 -8.05 -0.79
N ILE A 86 -26.82 -8.26 0.51
CA ILE A 86 -26.05 -7.60 1.58
C ILE A 86 -24.58 -8.01 1.51
N ILE A 87 -24.32 -9.31 1.34
CA ILE A 87 -22.94 -9.81 1.31
C ILE A 87 -22.23 -9.40 0.02
N ASN A 88 -22.92 -9.45 -1.13
CA ASN A 88 -22.38 -8.94 -2.39
C ASN A 88 -22.08 -7.44 -2.34
N GLN A 89 -22.91 -6.64 -1.65
CA GLN A 89 -22.60 -5.22 -1.39
C GLN A 89 -21.36 -5.05 -0.50
N GLN A 90 -21.21 -5.88 0.54
CA GLN A 90 -20.03 -5.83 1.40
C GLN A 90 -18.75 -6.21 0.65
N ILE A 91 -18.77 -7.30 -0.12
CA ILE A 91 -17.66 -7.72 -0.98
C ILE A 91 -17.35 -6.63 -2.00
N GLY A 92 -18.37 -6.06 -2.67
CA GLY A 92 -18.21 -4.95 -3.60
C GLY A 92 -17.51 -3.74 -2.96
N SER A 93 -17.93 -3.34 -1.75
CA SER A 93 -17.27 -2.26 -1.00
C SER A 93 -15.81 -2.58 -0.67
N ILE A 94 -15.49 -3.83 -0.34
CA ILE A 94 -14.10 -4.26 -0.08
C ILE A 94 -13.28 -4.20 -1.37
N VAL A 95 -13.84 -4.64 -2.50
CA VAL A 95 -13.20 -4.58 -3.82
C VAL A 95 -12.90 -3.14 -4.23
N ASP A 96 -13.84 -2.21 -4.03
CA ASP A 96 -13.64 -0.78 -4.33
C ASP A 96 -12.49 -0.18 -3.49
N LYS A 97 -12.45 -0.51 -2.19
CA LYS A 97 -11.36 -0.09 -1.29
C LYS A 97 -10.01 -0.67 -1.73
N LEU A 98 -9.98 -1.94 -2.12
CA LEU A 98 -8.77 -2.59 -2.64
C LEU A 98 -8.30 -1.92 -3.92
N ALA A 99 -9.20 -1.66 -4.87
CA ALA A 99 -8.90 -1.00 -6.14
C ALA A 99 -8.24 0.38 -5.91
N ALA A 100 -8.84 1.21 -5.05
CA ALA A 100 -8.30 2.52 -4.71
C ALA A 100 -6.88 2.45 -4.10
N LYS A 101 -6.62 1.45 -3.24
CA LYS A 101 -5.29 1.26 -2.63
C LYS A 101 -4.24 0.77 -3.63
N TYR A 102 -4.60 -0.19 -4.49
CA TYR A 102 -3.69 -0.63 -5.56
C TYR A 102 -3.38 0.50 -6.54
N GLU A 103 -4.37 1.30 -6.91
CA GLU A 103 -4.18 2.48 -7.74
C GLU A 103 -3.20 3.47 -7.07
N ARG A 104 -3.40 3.74 -5.76
CA ARG A 104 -2.48 4.60 -5.01
C ARG A 104 -1.06 4.06 -4.99
N ILE A 105 -0.85 2.76 -4.81
CA ILE A 105 0.49 2.13 -4.86
C ILE A 105 1.15 2.38 -6.21
N VAL A 106 0.43 2.20 -7.33
CA VAL A 106 1.00 2.38 -8.67
C VAL A 106 1.53 3.81 -8.86
N TYR A 107 0.76 4.82 -8.46
CA TYR A 107 1.22 6.21 -8.53
C TYR A 107 2.37 6.50 -7.56
N LEU A 108 2.27 5.99 -6.33
CA LEU A 108 3.27 6.20 -5.29
C LEU A 108 4.62 5.58 -5.68
N ASP A 109 4.64 4.38 -6.25
CA ASP A 109 5.85 3.69 -6.72
C ASP A 109 6.53 4.45 -7.87
N SER A 110 5.73 5.01 -8.79
CA SER A 110 6.24 5.88 -9.84
C SER A 110 6.95 7.11 -9.26
N ASP A 111 6.32 7.76 -8.29
CA ASP A 111 6.83 9.00 -7.72
C ASP A 111 8.04 8.75 -6.80
N LEU A 112 8.03 7.66 -6.03
CA LEU A 112 9.19 7.18 -5.26
C LEU A 112 10.39 6.93 -6.19
N ARG A 113 10.18 6.31 -7.35
CA ARG A 113 11.27 6.06 -8.32
C ARG A 113 11.87 7.37 -8.83
N LYS A 114 11.04 8.32 -9.27
CA LYS A 114 11.50 9.63 -9.74
C LYS A 114 12.24 10.40 -8.65
N LEU A 115 11.71 10.36 -7.42
CA LEU A 115 12.28 11.06 -6.28
C LEU A 115 13.64 10.45 -5.90
N LYS A 116 13.75 9.12 -5.91
CA LYS A 116 15.02 8.40 -5.72
C LYS A 116 16.07 8.82 -6.74
N GLU A 117 15.73 8.82 -8.02
CA GLU A 117 16.64 9.27 -9.08
C GLU A 117 17.07 10.73 -8.88
N SER A 118 16.15 11.61 -8.46
CA SER A 118 16.48 13.00 -8.15
C SER A 118 17.42 13.12 -6.95
N ILE A 119 17.26 12.29 -5.92
CA ILE A 119 18.13 12.27 -4.74
C ILE A 119 19.52 11.78 -5.14
N GLU A 120 19.61 10.68 -5.90
CA GLU A 120 20.89 10.12 -6.37
C GLU A 120 21.70 11.14 -7.19
N LYS A 121 21.03 11.87 -8.11
CA LYS A 121 21.66 12.97 -8.85
C LYS A 121 22.12 14.10 -7.93
N GLY A 122 21.32 14.48 -6.94
CA GLY A 122 21.67 15.51 -5.97
C GLY A 122 22.89 15.13 -5.11
N VAL A 123 22.96 13.87 -4.66
CA VAL A 123 24.10 13.32 -3.91
C VAL A 123 25.37 13.33 -4.77
N ALA A 124 25.27 12.89 -6.03
CA ALA A 124 26.41 12.91 -6.95
C ALA A 124 26.95 14.33 -7.17
N ALA A 125 26.06 15.32 -7.32
CA ALA A 125 26.45 16.73 -7.45
C ALA A 125 27.14 17.27 -6.19
N ALA A 126 26.63 16.94 -5.00
CA ALA A 126 27.24 17.34 -3.73
C ALA A 126 28.67 16.78 -3.57
N ASN A 127 28.86 15.49 -3.88
CA ASN A 127 30.18 14.86 -3.85
C ASN A 127 31.15 15.49 -4.87
N ALA A 128 30.67 15.82 -6.07
CA ALA A 128 31.48 16.46 -7.10
C ALA A 128 31.94 17.87 -6.67
N GLN A 129 31.05 18.65 -6.04
CA GLN A 129 31.41 19.96 -5.49
C GLN A 129 32.50 19.84 -4.43
N LEU A 130 32.38 18.89 -3.50
CA LEU A 130 33.39 18.69 -2.46
C LEU A 130 34.75 18.27 -3.04
N THR A 131 34.76 17.38 -4.03
CA THR A 131 35.98 16.95 -4.74
C THR A 131 36.64 18.12 -5.47
N SER A 132 35.84 18.98 -6.12
CA SER A 132 36.36 20.19 -6.80
C SER A 132 36.91 21.22 -5.82
N SER A 133 36.27 21.37 -4.66
CA SER A 133 36.70 22.30 -3.61
C SER A 133 37.95 21.82 -2.87
N ALA A 134 38.17 20.51 -2.81
CA ALA A 134 39.38 19.90 -2.23
C ALA A 134 40.58 19.86 -3.19
N SER A 135 40.36 20.10 -4.49
CA SER A 135 41.40 20.06 -5.54
C SER A 135 41.87 21.45 -6.00
N MET A 136 41.25 22.53 -5.50
CA MET A 136 41.69 23.92 -5.64
C MET A 136 42.48 24.35 -4.39
#